data_AF-A0A2D9C8H9-F1
#
_entry.id   AF-A0A2D9C8H9-F1
#
_cell.length_a   1.000
_cell.length_b   1.000
_cell.length_c   1.000
_cell.angle_alpha   90.00
_cell.angle_beta   90.00
_cell.angle_gamma   90.00
#
_symmetry.space_group_name_H-M   'P 1'
#
loop_
_entity.id
_entity.type
_entity.pdbx_description
1 polymer ?
#
loop_
_entity_poly.entity_id
_entity_poly.type
_entity_poly.pdbx_seq_one_letter_code
_entity_poly.pdbx_strand_id
1 'polypeptide(L)'
;MAVPTDGLEMFAAENAKGRAIAGQSLTNSPEQPYKWEQPPEFTTVNNANIFILQSLIEEKTYLNLVMSITDGVPIADVASVILYHGFTQGKWNPDLMLLLMEPTMYIIIGLVEKAGIFNYKLYSGELEDNKNDVDPDIQIKTLQRAVSAFNKEQVAQTIDPKIKELLETVEPPPSLLEARPKEIEEESIEPTSLLGRQEMRA
;
A
#
# COMPACT_ATOMS: atom_id res chain seq x y z
N MET A 1 -24.70 2.71 33.28
CA MET A 1 -24.61 3.27 31.93
C MET A 1 -24.19 2.14 31.02
N ALA A 2 -25.13 1.49 30.32
CA ALA A 2 -24.81 0.38 29.42
C ALA A 2 -24.23 0.96 28.12
N VAL A 3 -23.08 0.45 27.70
CA VAL A 3 -22.43 0.83 26.44
C VAL A 3 -23.32 0.38 25.28
N PRO A 4 -23.58 1.23 24.27
CA PRO A 4 -24.51 0.88 23.19
C PRO A 4 -23.85 -0.18 22.29
N THR A 5 -24.41 -1.40 22.33
CA THR A 5 -24.11 -2.53 21.44
C THR A 5 -24.67 -2.35 20.02
N ASP A 6 -25.30 -1.19 19.74
CA ASP A 6 -25.98 -0.86 18.48
C ASP A 6 -25.08 -0.88 17.24
N GLY A 7 -23.77 -0.65 17.37
CA GLY A 7 -22.86 -0.60 16.22
C GLY A 7 -22.75 -1.93 15.48
N LEU A 8 -22.46 -3.02 16.20
CA LEU A 8 -22.32 -4.37 15.63
C LEU A 8 -23.66 -4.95 15.18
N GLU A 9 -24.75 -4.67 15.92
CA GLU A 9 -26.10 -5.08 15.51
C GLU A 9 -26.56 -4.35 14.26
N MET A 10 -26.20 -3.08 14.07
CA MET A 10 -26.48 -2.32 12.86
C MET A 10 -25.73 -2.87 11.64
N PHE A 11 -24.43 -3.18 11.77
CA PHE A 11 -23.67 -3.84 10.69
C PHE A 11 -24.21 -5.24 10.36
N ALA A 12 -24.59 -6.02 11.37
CA ALA A 12 -25.20 -7.33 11.16
C ALA A 12 -26.60 -7.24 10.51
N ALA A 13 -27.41 -6.25 10.91
CA ALA A 13 -28.73 -6.00 10.34
C ALA A 13 -28.65 -5.46 8.90
N GLU A 14 -27.63 -4.68 8.57
CA GLU A 14 -27.39 -4.17 7.21
C GLU A 14 -26.94 -5.30 6.27
N ASN A 15 -26.07 -6.20 6.74
CA ASN A 15 -25.74 -7.43 6.02
C ASN A 15 -26.93 -8.41 5.90
N ALA A 16 -27.82 -8.46 6.89
CA ALA A 16 -29.02 -9.29 6.84
C ALA A 16 -30.06 -8.77 5.82
N LYS A 17 -30.13 -7.45 5.59
CA LYS A 17 -31.00 -6.84 4.56
C LYS A 17 -30.56 -7.12 3.12
N GLY A 18 -29.32 -7.56 2.91
CA GLY A 18 -28.75 -7.86 1.59
C GLY A 18 -28.68 -9.34 1.22
N ARG A 19 -29.08 -10.27 2.11
CA ARG A 19 -29.09 -11.70 1.77
C ARG A 19 -30.17 -11.99 0.74
N ALA A 20 -29.77 -12.61 -0.38
CA ALA A 20 -30.71 -13.08 -1.39
C ALA A 20 -31.73 -14.02 -0.75
N ILE A 21 -33.01 -13.74 -1.00
CA ILE A 21 -34.10 -14.62 -0.56
C ILE A 21 -33.98 -15.92 -1.37
N ALA A 22 -34.14 -17.07 -0.71
CA ALA A 22 -34.08 -18.36 -1.40
C ALA A 22 -35.10 -18.37 -2.57
N GLY A 23 -34.62 -18.67 -3.78
CA GLY A 23 -35.44 -18.63 -4.99
C GLY A 23 -35.55 -17.27 -5.69
N GLN A 24 -34.94 -16.20 -5.17
CA GLN A 24 -34.92 -14.88 -5.83
C GLN A 24 -34.33 -14.95 -7.24
N SER A 25 -33.28 -15.75 -7.46
CA SER A 25 -32.70 -15.98 -8.81
C SER A 25 -33.70 -16.55 -9.82
N LEU A 26 -34.79 -17.20 -9.36
CA LEU A 26 -35.83 -17.77 -10.22
C LEU A 26 -36.98 -16.80 -10.49
N THR A 27 -36.98 -15.62 -9.87
CA THR A 27 -38.04 -14.60 -10.03
C THR A 27 -37.71 -13.56 -11.08
N ASN A 28 -36.45 -13.50 -11.53
CA ASN A 28 -36.04 -12.58 -12.56
C ASN A 28 -36.48 -13.06 -13.95
N SER A 29 -36.80 -12.13 -14.85
CA SER A 29 -37.21 -12.47 -16.22
C SER A 29 -36.03 -13.07 -16.98
N PRO A 30 -36.19 -14.18 -17.71
CA PRO A 30 -35.13 -14.75 -18.55
C PRO A 30 -34.55 -13.75 -19.58
N GLU A 31 -35.35 -12.76 -19.98
CA GLU A 31 -34.99 -11.71 -20.93
C GLU A 31 -34.16 -10.58 -20.29
N GLN A 32 -34.06 -10.54 -18.95
CA GLN A 32 -33.34 -9.50 -18.21
C GLN A 32 -32.40 -10.09 -17.14
N PRO A 33 -31.45 -10.97 -17.52
CA PRO A 33 -30.54 -11.60 -16.57
C PRO A 33 -29.64 -10.58 -15.88
N TYR A 34 -29.23 -10.87 -14.64
CA TYR A 34 -28.23 -10.04 -13.96
C TYR A 34 -26.88 -10.15 -14.66
N LYS A 35 -26.04 -9.12 -14.53
CA LYS A 35 -24.71 -9.12 -15.19
C LYS A 35 -23.81 -10.27 -14.72
N TRP A 36 -23.88 -10.63 -13.44
CA TRP A 36 -23.16 -11.78 -12.88
C TRP A 36 -23.75 -13.14 -13.25
N GLU A 37 -24.94 -13.20 -13.86
CA GLU A 37 -25.53 -14.43 -14.41
C GLU A 37 -25.11 -14.67 -15.86
N GLN A 38 -24.47 -13.68 -16.49
CA GLN A 38 -23.91 -13.80 -17.83
C GLN A 38 -22.47 -14.31 -17.79
N PRO A 39 -21.96 -14.84 -18.92
CA PRO A 39 -20.55 -15.19 -19.03
C PRO A 39 -19.64 -13.99 -18.69
N PRO A 40 -18.57 -14.21 -17.91
CA PRO A 40 -17.69 -13.13 -17.50
C PRO A 40 -16.92 -12.55 -18.70
N GLU A 41 -16.62 -11.25 -18.63
CA GLU A 41 -15.82 -10.56 -19.64
C GLU A 41 -14.36 -11.03 -19.66
N PHE A 42 -13.78 -11.26 -18.49
CA PHE A 42 -12.42 -11.76 -18.33
C PHE A 42 -12.42 -13.19 -17.78
N THR A 43 -11.63 -14.04 -18.42
CA THR A 43 -11.42 -15.45 -18.02
C THR A 43 -10.00 -15.74 -17.56
N THR A 44 -9.08 -14.79 -17.72
CA THR A 44 -7.67 -14.95 -17.38
C THR A 44 -7.24 -13.91 -16.33
N VAL A 45 -6.37 -14.34 -15.41
CA VAL A 45 -5.85 -13.48 -14.33
C VAL A 45 -5.11 -12.26 -14.89
N ASN A 46 -4.30 -12.44 -15.93
CA ASN A 46 -3.50 -11.36 -16.49
C ASN A 46 -4.38 -10.23 -17.10
N ASN A 47 -5.37 -10.59 -17.92
CA ASN A 47 -6.24 -9.58 -18.54
C ASN A 47 -7.06 -8.81 -17.49
N ALA A 48 -7.56 -9.51 -16.48
CA ALA A 48 -8.28 -8.88 -15.38
C ALA A 48 -7.37 -7.96 -14.55
N ASN A 49 -6.13 -8.35 -14.26
CA ASN A 49 -5.16 -7.51 -13.55
C ASN A 49 -4.82 -6.22 -14.32
N ILE A 50 -4.63 -6.31 -15.65
CA ILE A 50 -4.40 -5.13 -16.49
C ILE A 50 -5.59 -4.18 -16.42
N PHE A 51 -6.81 -4.72 -16.50
CA PHE A 51 -8.04 -3.93 -16.37
C PHE A 51 -8.14 -3.25 -14.99
N ILE A 52 -7.89 -3.99 -13.91
CA ILE A 52 -7.90 -3.47 -12.55
C ILE A 52 -6.88 -2.34 -12.42
N LEU A 53 -5.64 -2.54 -12.84
CA LEU A 53 -4.61 -1.50 -12.81
C LEU A 53 -5.06 -0.25 -13.58
N GLN A 54 -5.59 -0.42 -14.80
CA GLN A 54 -6.06 0.69 -15.62
C GLN A 54 -7.20 1.47 -14.94
N SER A 55 -8.10 0.79 -14.24
CA SER A 55 -9.17 1.44 -13.47
C SER A 55 -8.66 2.19 -12.24
N LEU A 56 -7.60 1.68 -11.61
CA LEU A 56 -7.04 2.26 -10.37
C LEU A 56 -6.13 3.47 -10.62
N ILE A 57 -5.51 3.57 -11.80
CA ILE A 57 -4.68 4.73 -12.17
C ILE A 57 -5.50 5.93 -12.67
N GLU A 58 -6.81 5.77 -12.85
CA GLU A 58 -7.70 6.89 -13.17
C GLU A 58 -7.67 7.91 -12.03
N GLU A 59 -7.49 9.20 -12.33
CA GLU A 59 -7.21 10.26 -11.35
C GLU A 59 -8.16 10.23 -10.13
N LYS A 60 -9.46 10.17 -10.39
CA LYS A 60 -10.47 10.14 -9.34
C LYS A 60 -10.38 8.89 -8.46
N THR A 61 -10.19 7.73 -9.08
CA THR A 61 -10.11 6.44 -8.39
C THR A 61 -8.84 6.35 -7.56
N TYR A 62 -7.72 6.79 -8.13
CA TYR A 62 -6.42 6.82 -7.47
C TYR A 62 -6.43 7.73 -6.23
N LEU A 63 -6.99 8.94 -6.33
CA LEU A 63 -7.09 9.85 -5.18
C LEU A 63 -7.95 9.24 -4.07
N ASN A 64 -9.11 8.67 -4.41
CA ASN A 64 -9.97 8.01 -3.43
C ASN A 64 -9.29 6.80 -2.78
N LEU A 65 -8.52 6.02 -3.54
CA LEU A 65 -7.74 4.89 -3.05
C LEU A 65 -6.72 5.36 -2.01
N VAL A 66 -5.90 6.34 -2.36
CA VAL A 66 -4.85 6.90 -1.49
C VAL A 66 -5.45 7.50 -0.21
N MET A 67 -6.55 8.23 -0.32
CA MET A 67 -7.28 8.77 0.84
C MET A 67 -7.80 7.65 1.75
N SER A 68 -8.45 6.63 1.19
CA SER A 68 -9.00 5.51 1.97
C SER A 68 -7.93 4.77 2.76
N ILE A 69 -6.75 4.54 2.17
CA ILE A 69 -5.63 3.89 2.85
C ILE A 69 -5.03 4.80 3.93
N THR A 70 -4.95 6.10 3.68
CA THR A 70 -4.49 7.10 4.67
C THR A 70 -5.43 7.16 5.88
N ASP A 71 -6.74 7.02 5.66
CA ASP A 71 -7.76 6.93 6.70
C ASP A 71 -7.71 5.61 7.50
N GLY A 72 -6.80 4.70 7.12
CA GLY A 72 -6.51 3.48 7.85
C GLY A 72 -7.40 2.30 7.49
N VAL A 73 -8.08 2.36 6.33
CA VAL A 73 -8.78 1.20 5.76
C VAL A 73 -7.73 0.16 5.31
N PRO A 74 -7.86 -1.11 5.71
CA PRO A 74 -6.92 -2.14 5.30
C PRO A 74 -6.95 -2.42 3.79
N ILE A 75 -5.79 -2.75 3.22
CA ILE A 75 -5.66 -3.04 1.78
C ILE A 75 -6.52 -4.22 1.35
N ALA A 76 -6.60 -5.28 2.17
CA ALA A 76 -7.44 -6.43 1.88
C ALA A 76 -8.93 -6.07 1.73
N ASP A 77 -9.42 -5.13 2.55
CA ASP A 77 -10.81 -4.69 2.52
C ASP A 77 -11.09 -3.87 1.25
N VAL A 78 -10.17 -2.96 0.89
CA VAL A 78 -10.26 -2.19 -0.36
C VAL A 78 -10.22 -3.09 -1.59
N ALA A 79 -9.30 -4.05 -1.63
CA ALA A 79 -9.21 -5.04 -2.71
C ALA A 79 -10.51 -5.85 -2.82
N SER A 80 -11.07 -6.29 -1.69
CA SER A 80 -12.33 -7.04 -1.64
C SER A 80 -13.50 -6.23 -2.21
N VAL A 81 -13.59 -4.93 -1.90
CA VAL A 81 -14.64 -4.05 -2.44
C VAL A 81 -14.52 -3.90 -3.96
N ILE A 82 -13.30 -3.66 -4.47
CA ILE A 82 -13.05 -3.54 -5.91
C ILE A 82 -13.41 -4.85 -6.64
N LEU A 83 -12.99 -5.98 -6.07
CA LEU A 83 -13.21 -7.30 -6.65
C LEU A 83 -14.68 -7.70 -6.64
N TYR A 84 -15.38 -7.40 -5.55
CA TYR A 84 -16.82 -7.59 -5.46
C TYR A 84 -17.57 -6.71 -6.45
N HIS A 85 -17.17 -5.45 -6.60
CA HIS A 85 -17.77 -4.55 -7.58
C HIS A 85 -17.66 -5.11 -9.00
N GLY A 86 -16.48 -5.56 -9.43
CA GLY A 86 -16.34 -6.16 -10.75
C GLY A 86 -17.08 -7.48 -10.93
N PHE A 87 -17.23 -8.30 -9.87
CA PHE A 87 -18.12 -9.47 -9.89
C PHE A 87 -19.58 -9.06 -10.15
N THR A 88 -20.10 -8.06 -9.43
CA THR A 88 -21.47 -7.56 -9.66
C THR A 88 -21.67 -6.94 -11.04
N GLN A 89 -20.59 -6.55 -11.72
CA GLN A 89 -20.64 -6.07 -13.09
C GLN A 89 -20.49 -7.17 -14.13
N GLY A 90 -20.26 -8.43 -13.74
CA GLY A 90 -20.03 -9.55 -14.65
C GLY A 90 -18.63 -9.54 -15.27
N LYS A 91 -17.64 -8.88 -14.65
CA LYS A 91 -16.27 -8.81 -15.18
C LYS A 91 -15.53 -10.13 -15.03
N TRP A 92 -15.74 -10.85 -13.94
CA TRP A 92 -15.13 -12.14 -13.62
C TRP A 92 -16.07 -13.00 -12.78
N ASN A 93 -15.80 -14.30 -12.74
CA ASN A 93 -16.46 -15.27 -11.85
C ASN A 93 -15.83 -15.25 -10.43
N PRO A 94 -16.52 -15.78 -9.40
CA PRO A 94 -15.99 -15.80 -8.03
C PRO A 94 -14.69 -16.60 -7.88
N ASP A 95 -14.46 -17.62 -8.72
CA ASP A 95 -13.21 -18.38 -8.66
C ASP A 95 -12.03 -17.53 -9.15
N LEU A 96 -12.22 -16.75 -10.23
CA LEU A 96 -11.20 -15.80 -10.68
C LEU A 96 -11.03 -14.65 -9.69
N MET A 97 -12.12 -14.22 -9.02
CA MET A 97 -12.05 -13.22 -7.95
C MET A 97 -11.08 -13.64 -6.83
N LEU A 98 -11.12 -14.91 -6.43
CA LEU A 98 -10.19 -15.45 -5.42
C LEU A 98 -8.74 -15.39 -5.89
N LEU A 99 -8.48 -15.74 -7.15
CA LEU A 99 -7.13 -15.66 -7.74
C LEU A 99 -6.64 -14.22 -7.93
N LEU A 100 -7.56 -13.27 -8.09
CA LEU A 100 -7.25 -11.85 -8.26
C LEU A 100 -7.03 -11.12 -6.93
N MET A 101 -7.41 -11.69 -5.79
CA MET A 101 -7.31 -11.06 -4.48
C MET A 101 -5.88 -10.59 -4.18
N GLU A 102 -4.93 -11.52 -4.14
CA GLU A 102 -3.54 -11.23 -3.83
C GLU A 102 -2.88 -10.30 -4.89
N PRO A 103 -3.00 -10.53 -6.21
CA PRO A 103 -2.48 -9.61 -7.22
C PRO A 103 -3.02 -8.19 -7.10
N THR A 104 -4.31 -8.04 -6.78
CA THR A 104 -4.94 -6.72 -6.60
C THR A 104 -4.37 -5.99 -5.40
N MET A 105 -4.12 -6.71 -4.29
CA MET A 105 -3.47 -6.13 -3.11
C MET A 105 -2.07 -5.59 -3.45
N TYR A 106 -1.25 -6.34 -4.19
CA TYR A 106 0.08 -5.86 -4.60
C TYR A 106 0.02 -4.67 -5.55
N ILE A 107 -0.95 -4.62 -6.46
CA ILE A 107 -1.18 -3.44 -7.31
C ILE A 107 -1.48 -2.21 -6.44
N ILE A 108 -2.39 -2.35 -5.46
CA ILE A 108 -2.74 -1.26 -4.54
C ILE A 108 -1.52 -0.82 -3.73
N ILE A 109 -0.74 -1.76 -3.18
CA ILE A 109 0.50 -1.46 -2.45
C ILE A 109 1.46 -0.65 -3.32
N GLY A 110 1.75 -1.11 -4.54
CA GLY A 110 2.67 -0.40 -5.43
C GLY A 110 2.20 1.00 -5.81
N LEU A 111 0.88 1.21 -5.94
CA LEU A 111 0.28 2.52 -6.18
C LEU A 111 0.40 3.46 -4.97
N VAL A 112 0.14 2.95 -3.78
CA VAL A 112 0.20 3.70 -2.51
C VAL A 112 1.64 4.06 -2.13
N GLU A 113 2.58 3.13 -2.32
CA GLU A 113 4.01 3.38 -2.10
C GLU A 113 4.56 4.42 -3.07
N LYS A 114 4.10 4.39 -4.33
CA LYS A 114 4.43 5.45 -5.31
C LYS A 114 3.88 6.83 -4.88
N ALA A 115 2.81 6.87 -4.09
CA ALA A 115 2.29 8.09 -3.47
C ALA A 115 3.09 8.55 -2.23
N GLY A 116 4.08 7.77 -1.79
CA GLY A 116 4.91 8.07 -0.62
C GLY A 116 4.34 7.57 0.71
N ILE A 117 3.33 6.70 0.68
CA ILE A 117 2.72 6.13 1.89
C ILE A 117 3.29 4.72 2.10
N PHE A 118 4.05 4.55 3.18
CA PHE A 118 4.66 3.27 3.55
C PHE A 118 4.04 2.64 4.80
N ASN A 119 3.20 3.39 5.51
CA ASN A 119 2.50 2.92 6.70
C ASN A 119 1.02 2.71 6.36
N TYR A 120 0.67 1.46 6.08
CA TYR A 120 -0.68 1.03 5.75
C TYR A 120 -0.99 -0.29 6.48
N LYS A 121 -2.27 -0.59 6.67
CA LYS A 121 -2.69 -1.88 7.23
C LYS A 121 -2.94 -2.88 6.11
N LEU A 122 -2.43 -4.10 6.25
CA LEU A 122 -2.64 -5.15 5.25
C LEU A 122 -4.04 -5.77 5.36
N TYR A 123 -4.47 -6.10 6.58
CA TYR A 123 -5.76 -6.74 6.85
C TYR A 123 -6.34 -6.28 8.19
N SER A 124 -7.66 -6.40 8.32
CA SER A 124 -8.37 -6.16 9.58
C SER A 124 -7.90 -7.16 10.65
N GLY A 125 -7.40 -6.66 11.78
CA GLY A 125 -6.86 -7.50 12.87
C GLY A 125 -5.33 -7.56 12.95
N GLU A 126 -4.60 -7.01 11.97
CA GLU A 126 -3.13 -6.99 11.97
C GLU A 126 -2.50 -6.45 13.27
N LEU A 127 -3.10 -5.39 13.84
CA LEU A 127 -2.62 -4.78 15.08
C LEU A 127 -2.89 -5.64 16.33
N GLU A 128 -3.83 -6.58 16.25
CA GLU A 128 -4.14 -7.53 17.32
C GLU A 128 -3.25 -8.77 17.24
N ASP A 129 -2.93 -9.22 16.03
CA ASP A 129 -1.96 -10.30 15.78
C ASP A 129 -0.55 -9.91 16.24
N ASN A 130 -0.15 -8.66 16.03
CA ASN A 130 1.15 -8.15 16.49
C ASN A 130 1.25 -8.03 18.03
N LYS A 131 0.12 -8.02 18.74
CA LYS A 131 0.11 -7.99 20.22
C LYS A 131 0.28 -9.37 20.85
N ASN A 132 0.05 -10.44 20.09
CA ASN A 132 -0.08 -11.78 20.66
C ASN A 132 1.13 -12.71 20.44
N ASP A 133 2.13 -12.39 19.64
CA ASP A 133 3.37 -13.18 19.59
C ASP A 133 4.48 -12.48 18.79
N VAL A 134 5.39 -11.75 19.44
CA VAL A 134 6.83 -11.88 19.14
C VAL A 134 7.67 -11.31 20.29
N ASP A 135 8.48 -12.16 20.92
CA ASP A 135 9.56 -11.73 21.81
C ASP A 135 10.57 -10.87 20.99
N PRO A 136 10.90 -9.63 21.40
CA PRO A 136 11.86 -8.76 20.70
C PRO A 136 13.19 -9.45 20.38
N ASP A 137 13.62 -10.40 21.22
CA ASP A 137 14.86 -11.15 21.04
C ASP A 137 14.81 -12.11 19.84
N ILE A 138 13.62 -12.61 19.47
CA ILE A 138 13.42 -13.47 18.31
C ILE A 138 13.52 -12.64 17.03
N GLN A 139 12.99 -11.41 17.00
CA GLN A 139 13.13 -10.52 15.85
C GLN A 139 14.59 -10.13 15.60
N ILE A 140 15.32 -9.78 16.66
CA ILE A 140 16.75 -9.41 16.55
C ILE A 140 17.58 -10.59 16.06
N LYS A 141 17.33 -11.82 16.57
CA LYS A 141 18.03 -13.03 16.10
C LYS A 141 17.70 -13.38 14.65
N THR A 142 16.46 -13.13 14.20
CA THR A 142 16.03 -13.44 12.84
C THR A 142 16.58 -12.42 11.84
N LEU A 143 16.60 -11.13 12.21
CA LEU A 143 17.28 -10.07 11.47
C LEU A 143 18.80 -10.31 11.42
N GLN A 144 19.44 -10.67 12.54
CA GLN A 144 20.86 -11.00 12.57
C GLN A 144 21.19 -12.22 11.69
N ARG A 145 20.34 -13.25 11.67
CA ARG A 145 20.48 -14.38 10.74
C ARG A 145 20.31 -13.97 9.30
N ALA A 146 19.30 -13.16 8.98
CA ALA A 146 19.07 -12.66 7.63
C ALA A 146 20.30 -11.85 7.16
N VAL A 147 20.77 -10.90 7.97
CA VAL A 147 21.95 -10.06 7.69
C VAL A 147 23.24 -10.90 7.56
N SER A 148 23.40 -11.95 8.36
CA SER A 148 24.56 -12.85 8.28
C SER A 148 24.48 -13.82 7.09
N ALA A 149 23.28 -14.13 6.62
CA ALA A 149 23.02 -14.93 5.42
C ALA A 149 23.02 -14.09 4.13
N PHE A 150 23.00 -12.76 4.24
CA PHE A 150 23.13 -11.83 3.12
C PHE A 150 24.58 -11.85 2.60
N ASN A 151 24.85 -12.79 1.69
CA ASN A 151 26.12 -12.86 0.98
C ASN A 151 26.04 -11.98 -0.27
N LYS A 152 26.70 -10.82 -0.23
CA LYS A 152 26.64 -9.75 -1.25
C LYS A 152 27.00 -10.21 -2.67
N GLU A 153 27.71 -11.33 -2.77
CA GLU A 153 28.18 -11.93 -4.03
C GLU A 153 27.10 -12.71 -4.79
N GLN A 154 26.07 -13.28 -4.12
CA GLN A 154 25.02 -14.06 -4.79
C GLN A 154 23.91 -13.18 -5.40
N VAL A 155 23.68 -12.00 -4.84
CA VAL A 155 22.69 -11.04 -5.35
C VAL A 155 23.18 -10.37 -6.64
N ALA A 156 24.49 -10.28 -6.88
CA ALA A 156 25.05 -9.68 -8.08
C ALA A 156 24.86 -10.51 -9.38
N GLN A 157 24.48 -11.79 -9.25
CA GLN A 157 24.35 -12.73 -10.38
C GLN A 157 22.90 -12.90 -10.87
N THR A 158 21.89 -12.47 -10.10
CA THR A 158 20.45 -12.65 -10.41
C THR A 158 19.71 -11.35 -10.72
N ILE A 159 20.43 -10.22 -10.77
CA ILE A 159 19.85 -8.92 -11.08
C ILE A 159 19.94 -8.66 -12.60
N ASP A 160 18.79 -8.41 -13.24
CA ASP A 160 18.71 -7.90 -14.61
C ASP A 160 19.63 -6.67 -14.78
N PRO A 161 20.39 -6.56 -15.89
CA PRO A 161 21.40 -5.53 -16.07
C PRO A 161 20.87 -4.09 -15.93
N LYS A 162 19.56 -3.90 -16.13
CA LYS A 162 18.86 -2.62 -16.02
C LYS A 162 18.69 -2.12 -14.58
N ILE A 163 18.72 -3.02 -13.59
CA ILE A 163 18.56 -2.68 -12.17
C ILE A 163 19.92 -2.31 -11.54
N LYS A 164 21.04 -2.84 -12.08
CA LYS A 164 22.40 -2.46 -11.66
C LYS A 164 22.70 -0.98 -11.91
N GLU A 165 22.30 -0.47 -13.06
CA GLU A 165 22.51 0.94 -13.43
C GLU A 165 21.72 1.89 -12.50
N LEU A 166 20.52 1.48 -12.09
CA LEU A 166 19.68 2.26 -11.17
C LEU A 166 20.20 2.23 -9.72
N LEU A 167 20.91 1.18 -9.31
CA LEU A 167 21.50 1.05 -7.97
C LEU A 167 22.82 1.80 -7.80
N GLU A 168 23.63 1.94 -8.85
CA GLU A 168 24.85 2.77 -8.82
C GLU A 168 24.55 4.27 -8.79
N THR A 169 23.37 4.67 -9.27
CA THR A 169 22.98 6.08 -9.39
C THR A 169 22.34 6.63 -8.11
N VAL A 170 21.95 5.76 -7.17
CA VAL A 170 21.34 6.17 -5.90
C VAL A 170 22.42 6.18 -4.83
N GLU A 171 23.07 7.32 -4.64
CA GLU A 171 23.85 7.58 -3.45
C GLU A 171 22.89 7.57 -2.24
N PRO A 172 23.11 6.70 -1.23
CA PRO A 172 22.26 6.68 -0.06
C PRO A 172 22.38 8.03 0.67
N PRO A 173 21.27 8.65 1.11
CA PRO A 173 21.34 9.89 1.87
C PRO A 173 22.15 9.67 3.15
N PRO A 174 22.90 10.70 3.62
CA PRO A 174 23.78 10.57 4.78
C PRO A 174 23.00 10.08 6.01
N SER A 175 23.52 9.03 6.64
CA SER A 175 22.90 8.42 7.83
C SER A 175 22.90 9.40 9.01
N LEU A 176 21.77 9.49 9.71
CA LEU A 176 21.60 10.29 10.93
C LEU A 176 22.54 9.90 12.09
N LEU A 177 23.33 8.83 11.94
CA LEU A 177 24.33 8.33 12.88
C LEU A 177 25.71 8.99 12.73
N GLU A 178 26.00 9.69 11.63
CA GLU A 178 27.28 10.39 11.41
C GLU A 178 27.33 11.79 12.01
N ALA A 179 26.19 12.34 12.43
CA ALA A 179 26.10 13.64 13.09
C ALA A 179 26.46 13.53 14.58
N ARG A 180 27.70 13.13 14.90
CA ARG A 180 28.33 13.47 16.18
C ARG A 180 29.03 14.82 15.96
N PRO A 181 28.67 15.90 16.68
CA PRO A 181 29.35 17.18 16.51
C PRO A 181 30.80 17.01 16.93
N LYS A 182 31.71 17.02 15.95
CA LYS A 182 33.14 17.21 16.20
C LYS A 182 33.38 18.61 16.73
N GLU A 183 34.36 18.68 17.61
CA GLU A 183 34.77 19.84 18.38
C GLU A 183 35.00 21.09 17.52
N ILE A 184 34.72 22.22 18.17
CA ILE A 184 35.03 23.57 17.73
C ILE A 184 36.55 23.71 17.70
N GLU A 185 37.15 23.82 16.51
CA GLU A 185 38.53 24.25 16.31
C GLU A 185 38.54 25.60 15.55
N GLU A 186 38.80 26.65 16.35
CA GLU A 186 39.62 27.84 16.10
C GLU A 186 39.51 28.63 14.77
N GLU A 187 38.84 29.78 14.89
CA GLU A 187 39.30 31.13 14.50
C GLU A 187 40.39 31.28 13.42
N SER A 188 39.97 31.74 12.24
CA SER A 188 40.66 32.84 11.52
C SER A 188 39.69 33.53 10.55
N ILE A 189 38.96 34.52 11.05
CA ILE A 189 38.26 35.48 10.21
C ILE A 189 38.90 36.84 10.51
N GLU A 190 39.71 37.32 9.58
CA GLU A 190 40.30 38.66 9.64
C GLU A 190 39.19 39.70 9.82
N PRO A 191 39.32 40.67 10.75
CA PRO A 191 38.28 41.66 10.95
C PRO A 191 38.26 42.61 9.74
N THR A 192 37.21 42.52 8.92
CA THR A 192 36.92 43.52 7.90
C THR A 192 36.62 44.85 8.60
N SER A 193 37.65 45.71 8.60
CA SER A 193 37.66 47.04 9.18
C SER A 193 36.53 47.92 8.63
N LEU A 194 35.70 48.46 9.53
CA LEU A 194 34.61 49.39 9.27
C LEU A 194 35.07 50.86 9.09
N LEU A 195 36.37 51.10 8.88
CA LEU A 195 36.96 52.45 8.81
C LEU A 195 37.20 52.97 7.39
N GLY A 196 36.63 52.33 6.36
CA GLY A 196 36.81 52.71 4.94
C GLY A 196 35.69 53.54 4.32
N ARG A 197 34.66 53.92 5.09
CA ARG A 197 33.45 54.60 4.56
C ARG A 197 33.31 56.04 5.04
N GLN A 198 34.39 56.82 4.96
CA GLN A 198 34.32 58.27 4.94
C GLN A 198 35.53 58.77 4.15
N GLU A 199 35.32 59.11 2.88
CA GLU A 199 35.92 60.24 2.15
C GLU A 199 35.65 60.07 0.66
N MET A 200 34.52 60.62 0.21
CA MET A 200 34.35 61.21 -1.12
C MET A 200 33.20 62.21 -1.00
N ARG A 201 33.51 63.34 -0.37
CA ARG A 201 32.78 64.61 -0.45
C ARG A 201 33.82 65.73 -0.54
N ALA A 202 34.14 66.12 -1.77
CA ALA A 202 34.51 67.46 -2.20
C ALA A 202 34.51 67.46 -3.73
#